data_AF-A0A645FC86-F1
#
_entry.id   AF-A0A645FC86-F1
#
_cell.length_a   1.000
_cell.length_b   1.000
_cell.length_c   1.000
_cell.angle_alpha   90.00
_cell.angle_beta   90.00
_cell.angle_gamma   90.00
#
_symmetry.space_group_name_H-M   'P 1'
#
loop_
_entity.id
_entity.type
_entity.pdbx_description
1 polymer ?
#
loop_
_entity_poly.entity_id
_entity_poly.type
_entity_poly.pdbx_seq_one_letter_code
_entity_poly.pdbx_strand_id
1 'polypeptide(L)'
;MLDRAQKGLCFPMQAIMKVYPLLDTLASEKQGFYAVIKFLTILYELSLHSDEARTLSSSSFAKIDIHSDSRRVQKVQEFINAHYKEEIRLNQLADMVGMTSVSFSRFFKLRTGKN
;
A
#
# COMPACT_ATOMS: atom_id res chain seq x y z
N MET A 1 6.13 -0.92 15.17
CA MET A 1 5.72 -2.02 14.26
C MET A 1 4.96 -1.53 13.03
N LEU A 2 3.81 -0.85 13.17
CA LEU A 2 2.90 -0.55 12.04
C LEU A 2 3.53 0.30 10.92
N ASP A 3 4.39 1.26 11.26
CA ASP A 3 5.14 2.04 10.26
C ASP A 3 6.04 1.14 9.38
N ARG A 4 6.74 0.18 9.99
CA ARG A 4 7.54 -0.83 9.28
C ARG A 4 6.67 -1.82 8.50
N ALA A 5 5.43 -2.07 8.94
CA ALA A 5 4.48 -2.98 8.28
C ALA A 5 4.04 -2.48 6.91
N GLN A 6 4.13 -1.19 6.63
CA GLN A 6 3.92 -0.63 5.29
C GLN A 6 4.84 -1.25 4.22
N LYS A 7 5.99 -1.78 4.65
CA LYS A 7 6.97 -2.45 3.80
C LYS A 7 6.81 -3.98 3.79
N GLY A 8 5.74 -4.50 4.38
CA GLY A 8 5.57 -5.93 4.68
C GLY A 8 6.53 -6.41 5.76
N LEU A 9 6.02 -7.24 6.68
CA LEU A 9 6.82 -7.84 7.76
C LEU A 9 6.70 -9.36 7.71
N CYS A 10 7.84 -10.03 7.84
CA CYS A 10 7.96 -11.46 8.03
C CYS A 10 8.43 -11.69 9.47
N PHE A 11 7.54 -12.24 10.29
CA PHE A 11 7.79 -12.50 11.70
C PHE A 11 8.50 -13.85 11.92
N PRO A 12 9.25 -14.00 13.02
CA PRO A 12 9.89 -15.28 13.36
C PRO A 12 8.84 -16.37 13.65
N MET A 13 9.24 -17.63 13.50
CA MET A 13 8.35 -18.78 13.70
C MET A 13 7.68 -18.78 15.07
N GLN A 14 8.38 -18.34 16.12
CA GLN A 14 7.83 -18.26 17.47
C GLN A 14 6.59 -17.35 17.57
N ALA A 15 6.62 -16.21 16.89
CA ALA A 15 5.49 -15.29 16.82
C ALA A 15 4.33 -15.88 16.01
N ILE A 16 4.65 -16.53 14.87
CA ILE A 16 3.67 -17.19 14.01
C ILE A 16 2.92 -18.28 14.78
N MET A 17 3.63 -19.13 15.51
CA MET A 17 3.03 -20.23 16.29
C MET A 17 2.06 -19.74 17.38
N LYS A 18 2.28 -18.54 17.94
CA LYS A 18 1.35 -17.92 18.89
C LYS A 18 0.13 -17.31 18.21
N VAL A 19 0.34 -16.65 17.06
CA VAL A 19 -0.70 -15.86 16.38
C VAL A 19 -1.60 -16.72 15.49
N TYR A 20 -1.08 -17.82 14.94
CA TYR A 20 -1.81 -18.73 14.07
C TYR A 20 -3.18 -19.16 14.64
N PRO A 21 -3.26 -19.73 15.86
CA PRO A 21 -4.56 -20.11 16.43
C PRO A 21 -5.47 -18.90 16.70
N LEU A 22 -4.89 -17.74 17.01
CA LEU A 22 -5.68 -16.52 17.23
C LEU A 22 -6.36 -16.06 15.94
N LEU A 23 -5.70 -16.18 14.78
CA LEU A 23 -6.28 -15.87 13.47
C LEU A 23 -7.46 -16.80 13.14
N ASP A 24 -7.32 -18.10 13.38
CA ASP A 24 -8.42 -19.07 13.18
C ASP A 24 -9.64 -18.73 14.07
N THR A 25 -9.39 -18.36 15.34
CA THR A 25 -10.47 -17.95 16.26
C THR A 25 -11.08 -16.59 15.93
N LEU A 26 -10.35 -15.72 15.23
CA LEU A 26 -10.87 -14.45 14.74
C LEU A 26 -11.80 -14.67 13.54
N ALA A 27 -11.41 -15.54 12.60
CA ALA A 27 -12.20 -15.84 11.41
C ALA A 27 -13.58 -16.44 11.71
N SER A 28 -13.72 -17.10 12.87
CA SER A 28 -14.96 -17.69 13.34
C SER A 28 -15.78 -16.80 14.29
N GLU A 29 -15.28 -15.61 14.65
CA GLU A 29 -15.95 -14.70 15.58
C GLU A 29 -17.09 -13.94 14.89
N LYS A 30 -18.32 -14.11 15.39
CA LYS A 30 -19.52 -13.47 14.82
C LYS A 30 -19.83 -12.13 15.49
N GLN A 31 -19.30 -11.88 16.68
CA GLN A 31 -19.60 -10.68 17.45
C GLN A 31 -18.53 -9.61 17.19
N GLY A 32 -18.92 -8.51 16.57
CA GLY A 32 -18.01 -7.46 16.11
C GLY A 32 -17.11 -6.88 17.20
N PHE A 33 -17.63 -6.66 18.41
CA PHE A 33 -16.83 -6.18 19.54
C PHE A 33 -15.69 -7.15 19.90
N TYR A 34 -15.99 -8.44 20.05
CA TYR A 34 -14.99 -9.45 20.37
C TYR A 34 -14.01 -9.68 19.22
N ALA A 35 -14.45 -9.55 17.96
CA ALA A 35 -13.57 -9.61 16.81
C ALA A 35 -12.52 -8.47 16.84
N VAL A 36 -12.94 -7.25 17.17
CA VAL A 36 -12.01 -6.11 17.33
C VAL A 36 -11.01 -6.37 18.45
N ILE A 37 -11.46 -6.84 19.62
CA ILE A 37 -10.56 -7.17 20.73
C ILE A 37 -9.55 -8.25 20.32
N LYS A 38 -10.01 -9.35 19.70
CA LYS A 38 -9.13 -10.42 19.20
C LYS A 38 -8.11 -9.91 18.19
N PHE A 39 -8.53 -9.04 17.27
CA PHE A 39 -7.64 -8.41 16.31
C PHE A 39 -6.57 -7.55 16.99
N LEU A 40 -6.94 -6.73 17.98
CA LEU A 40 -5.96 -5.94 18.75
C LEU A 40 -4.99 -6.82 19.54
N THR A 41 -5.46 -7.93 20.10
CA THR A 41 -4.60 -8.92 20.77
C THR A 41 -3.58 -9.51 19.80
N ILE A 42 -3.98 -9.86 18.57
CA ILE A 42 -3.06 -10.35 17.54
C ILE A 42 -1.99 -9.31 17.22
N LEU A 43 -2.39 -8.05 17.03
CA LEU A 43 -1.44 -6.96 16.75
C LEU A 43 -0.45 -6.76 17.91
N TYR A 44 -0.92 -6.88 19.15
CA TYR A 44 -0.08 -6.81 20.33
C TYR A 44 0.95 -7.94 20.36
N GLU A 45 0.53 -9.20 20.17
CA GLU A 45 1.44 -10.36 20.14
C GLU A 45 2.52 -10.24 19.05
N LEU A 46 2.13 -9.76 17.86
CA LEU A 46 3.07 -9.48 16.78
C LEU A 46 4.04 -8.33 17.15
N SER A 47 3.56 -7.31 17.85
CA SER A 47 4.39 -6.16 18.25
C SER A 47 5.54 -6.54 19.18
N LEU A 48 5.34 -7.55 20.05
CA LEU A 48 6.36 -8.08 20.95
C LEU A 48 7.56 -8.70 20.23
N HIS A 49 7.37 -9.13 18.98
CA HIS A 49 8.42 -9.75 18.16
C HIS A 49 8.83 -8.85 16.98
N SER A 50 8.51 -7.55 17.05
CA SER A 50 8.70 -6.64 15.93
C SER A 50 10.17 -6.32 15.62
N ASP A 51 11.08 -6.46 16.59
CA ASP A 51 12.51 -6.24 16.38
C ASP A 51 13.17 -7.40 15.61
N GLU A 52 12.67 -8.62 15.80
CA GLU A 52 13.09 -9.82 15.06
C GLU A 52 12.41 -9.93 13.68
N ALA A 53 11.38 -9.13 13.43
CA ALA A 53 10.64 -9.15 12.18
C ALA A 53 11.46 -8.56 11.02
N ARG A 54 11.58 -9.32 9.93
CA ARG A 54 12.27 -8.90 8.71
C ARG A 54 11.32 -8.16 7.78
N THR A 55 11.75 -7.00 7.30
CA THR A 55 11.02 -6.26 6.27
C THR A 55 11.13 -6.96 4.91
N LEU A 56 10.01 -7.09 4.20
CA LEU A 56 9.93 -7.82 2.92
C LEU A 56 10.21 -6.94 1.70
N SER A 57 9.80 -5.67 1.75
CA SER A 57 9.94 -4.72 0.65
C SER A 57 11.12 -3.79 0.87
N SER A 58 11.94 -3.59 -0.17
CA SER A 58 12.99 -2.58 -0.13
C SER A 58 12.37 -1.17 -0.20
N SER A 59 13.09 -0.17 0.31
CA SER A 59 12.61 1.21 0.31
C SER A 59 12.21 1.75 -1.07
N SER A 60 12.64 1.14 -2.17
CA SER A 60 12.25 1.55 -3.53
C SER A 60 10.78 1.28 -3.88
N PHE A 61 10.15 0.27 -3.27
CA PHE A 61 8.71 0.00 -3.46
C PHE A 61 7.83 0.67 -2.40
N ALA A 62 8.38 0.87 -1.19
CA ALA A 62 7.67 1.55 -0.11
C ALA A 62 7.75 3.09 -0.17
N LYS A 63 8.64 3.65 -0.99
CA LYS A 63 8.71 5.08 -1.33
C LYS A 63 7.74 5.48 -2.45
N ILE A 64 6.59 4.80 -2.56
CA ILE A 64 5.44 5.49 -3.13
C ILE A 64 4.92 6.35 -1.98
N ASP A 65 5.62 7.46 -1.77
CA ASP A 65 5.21 8.53 -0.90
C ASP A 65 3.84 8.96 -1.42
N ILE A 66 2.77 8.50 -0.76
CA ILE A 66 1.37 8.85 -1.08
C ILE A 66 1.19 10.39 -1.09
N HIS A 67 2.16 11.12 -0.51
CA HIS A 67 2.18 12.58 -0.41
C HIS A 67 3.21 13.29 -1.30
N SER A 68 4.06 12.60 -2.08
CA SER A 68 5.02 13.26 -3.00
C SER A 68 4.62 13.22 -4.47
N ASP A 69 3.45 12.63 -4.78
CA ASP A 69 2.87 12.76 -6.09
C ASP A 69 2.49 14.22 -6.31
N SER A 70 3.25 14.87 -7.20
CA SER A 70 2.92 16.19 -7.72
C SER A 70 1.42 16.26 -7.96
N ARG A 71 0.75 17.38 -7.61
CA ARG A 71 -0.66 17.63 -7.92
C ARG A 71 -1.04 17.25 -9.37
N ARG A 72 -0.07 17.30 -10.29
CA ARG A 72 -0.20 16.83 -11.68
C ARG A 72 -0.42 15.31 -11.80
N VAL A 73 0.30 14.47 -11.05
CA VAL A 73 0.14 13.01 -11.04
C VAL A 73 -1.21 12.62 -10.45
N GLN A 74 -1.59 13.21 -9.32
CA GLN A 74 -2.89 12.95 -8.68
C GLN A 74 -4.06 13.30 -9.62
N LYS A 75 -4.02 14.48 -10.24
CA LYS A 75 -5.05 14.93 -11.22
C LYS A 75 -5.19 13.94 -12.38
N VAL A 76 -4.09 13.39 -12.87
CA VAL A 76 -4.09 12.39 -13.95
C VAL A 76 -4.66 11.06 -13.48
N GLN A 77 -4.29 10.59 -12.29
CA GLN A 77 -4.83 9.36 -11.72
C GLN A 77 -6.34 9.44 -11.47
N GLU A 78 -6.83 10.57 -10.95
CA GLU A 78 -8.26 10.83 -10.76
C GLU A 78 -9.01 10.79 -12.10
N PHE A 79 -8.45 11.41 -13.14
CA PHE A 79 -9.05 11.36 -14.48
C PHE A 79 -9.12 9.95 -15.04
N ILE A 80 -8.02 9.18 -14.93
CA ILE A 80 -7.99 7.78 -15.38
C ILE A 80 -9.03 6.95 -14.62
N ASN A 81 -9.13 7.11 -13.30
CA ASN A 81 -10.10 6.38 -12.48
C ASN A 81 -11.55 6.73 -12.82
N ALA A 82 -11.83 7.97 -13.22
CA ALA A 82 -13.17 8.38 -13.64
C ALA A 82 -13.55 7.87 -15.05
N HIS A 83 -12.58 7.77 -15.97
CA HIS A 83 -12.82 7.47 -17.39
C HIS A 83 -12.19 6.15 -17.84
N TYR A 84 -11.89 5.22 -16.92
CA TYR A 84 -11.16 3.98 -17.23
C TYR A 84 -11.85 3.06 -18.25
N LYS A 85 -13.14 3.27 -18.53
CA LYS A 85 -13.92 2.54 -19.53
C LYS A 85 -13.85 3.15 -20.93
N GLU A 86 -13.25 4.33 -21.06
CA GLU A 86 -13.15 5.08 -22.31
C GLU A 86 -11.73 4.98 -22.88
N GLU A 87 -11.56 5.35 -24.16
CA GLU A 87 -10.24 5.44 -24.77
C GLU A 87 -9.50 6.66 -24.22
N ILE A 88 -8.46 6.44 -23.40
CA ILE A 88 -7.62 7.50 -22.85
C ILE A 88 -6.35 7.62 -23.68
N ARG A 89 -6.12 8.80 -24.27
CA ARG A 89 -4.92 9.07 -25.08
C ARG A 89 -3.83 9.77 -24.28
N LEU A 90 -2.57 9.42 -24.55
CA LEU A 90 -1.40 10.03 -23.90
C LEU A 90 -1.39 11.56 -24.01
N ASN A 91 -1.72 12.09 -25.20
CA ASN A 91 -1.73 13.53 -25.44
C ASN A 91 -2.75 14.25 -24.54
N GLN A 92 -3.92 13.66 -24.34
CA GLN A 92 -4.96 14.21 -23.46
C GLN A 92 -4.49 14.33 -22.01
N LEU A 93 -3.78 13.30 -21.51
CA LEU A 93 -3.21 13.33 -20.16
C LEU A 93 -2.07 14.36 -20.04
N ALA A 94 -1.25 14.48 -21.08
CA ALA A 94 -0.15 15.44 -21.12
C ALA A 94 -0.66 16.90 -21.13
N ASP A 95 -1.69 17.18 -21.93
CA ASP A 95 -2.33 18.50 -22.02
C ASP A 95 -2.99 18.89 -20.69
N MET A 96 -3.61 17.95 -19.98
CA MET A 96 -4.26 18.16 -18.68
C MET A 96 -3.33 18.72 -17.60
N VAL A 97 -2.03 18.44 -17.72
CA VAL A 97 -0.98 18.86 -16.78
C VAL A 97 0.00 19.86 -17.39
N GLY A 98 -0.30 20.37 -18.60
CA GLY A 98 0.51 21.37 -19.30
C GLY A 98 1.90 20.88 -19.70
N MET A 99 2.00 19.64 -20.19
CA MET A 99 3.24 19.02 -20.63
C MET A 99 3.13 18.54 -22.08
N THR A 100 4.26 18.48 -22.78
CA THR A 100 4.34 17.72 -24.04
C THR A 100 4.24 16.22 -23.75
N SER A 101 3.73 15.43 -24.70
CA SER A 101 3.58 13.98 -24.56
C SER A 101 4.88 13.27 -24.15
N VAL A 102 6.01 13.68 -24.72
CA VAL A 102 7.35 13.17 -24.38
C VAL A 102 7.74 13.49 -22.94
N SER A 103 7.54 14.74 -22.52
CA SER A 103 7.86 15.19 -21.15
C SER A 103 6.96 14.49 -20.13
N PHE A 104 5.68 14.35 -20.45
CA PHE A 104 4.70 13.66 -19.61
C PHE A 104 5.06 12.18 -19.45
N SER A 105 5.38 11.46 -20.53
CA SER A 105 5.77 10.04 -20.45
C SER A 105 6.96 9.83 -19.51
N ARG A 106 8.03 10.64 -19.64
CA ARG A 106 9.20 10.56 -18.75
C ARG A 106 8.84 10.93 -17.30
N PHE A 107 8.06 11.99 -17.11
CA PHE A 107 7.62 12.46 -15.80
C PHE A 107 6.74 11.42 -15.09
N PHE A 108 5.75 10.86 -15.79
CA PHE A 108 4.80 9.91 -15.26
C PHE A 108 5.47 8.58 -14.91
N LYS A 109 6.38 8.10 -15.76
CA LYS A 109 7.21 6.93 -15.47
C LYS A 109 8.13 7.13 -14.27
N LEU A 110 8.77 8.29 -14.17
CA LEU A 110 9.66 8.62 -13.05
C LEU A 110 8.92 8.64 -11.71
N ARG A 111 7.66 9.08 -11.71
CA ARG A 111 6.86 9.24 -10.48
C ARG A 111 6.05 8.00 -10.10
N THR A 112 5.51 7.29 -11.09
CA THR A 112 4.62 6.14 -10.84
C THR A 112 5.30 4.78 -11.00
N GLY A 113 6.48 4.73 -11.63
CA GLY A 113 7.14 3.47 -11.99
C GLY A 113 6.41 2.65 -13.06
N LYS A 114 5.33 3.19 -13.66
CA LYS A 114 4.49 2.54 -14.67
C LYS A 114 4.75 3.17 -16.05
N ASN A 115 4.72 2.34 -17.10
CA ASN A 115 4.78 2.79 -18.50
C ASN A 115 3.37 3.08 -19.02
#